data_AF-A0A7T5EVE3-F1
#
_entry.id   AF-A0A7T5EVE3-F1
#
_cell.length_a   1.000
_cell.length_b   1.000
_cell.length_c   1.000
_cell.angle_alpha   90.00
_cell.angle_beta   90.00
_cell.angle_gamma   90.00
#
_symmetry.space_group_name_H-M   'P 1'
#
loop_
_entity.id
_entity.type
_entity.pdbx_description
1 polymer ?
#
loop_
_entity_poly.entity_id
_entity_poly.type
_entity_poly.pdbx_seq_one_letter_code
_entity_poly.pdbx_strand_id
1 'polypeptide(L)'
;MPVTCIVCNRPLRAPRSVMQQVGPVCAKRVRELGAQIQTQMRNEGTWTDSAAASFRPGQDGWLALAQQAHEGYVHTRAARRAARIRARQQAQVTPQPEPRTEIVPHVWSATQQDYGDLEYVYLSADQAECHSSSGNTYFVTENSCTCPHHDHRGAVCRHIQGFRQLQGIPAEPETVSDPVPRSMVQAEPDLSAFDSPEEAYREQQLNVWRSYSGQPTLWMSRDDQAWEALRDEASGDLSYVYEGVLGGTDNTFGLEIEFEDGDTYSIGRELYGDGLLLSPQRSGYHGRTAEGKWKFEYDASVSRGERGGELVSPVFVDSRESWAQIQRVAEVVHRHGGRVTVSTGGHVHIGMDPLDERAYRWQRLARIGLGYEKALYRMGAADDAAFQRGDAGRHRGAHYANPIPDSARRMYGTSLTADQARRLLVNHSGRGHGARYTAFNTMGYIERGIPTVEFRYPNSSLDPRSLQAQVCVTNALVHQSAILRQATDQGQLLPGLSQTREQCRVSQRVSEEQETQNFRKFLDVLGNREVQLAATWLWLRGRA
;
A
#
# COMPACT_ATOMS: atom_id res chain seq x y z
N MET A 1 0.81 9.07 41.80
CA MET A 1 1.02 9.26 40.34
C MET A 1 -0.35 9.45 39.68
N PRO A 2 -0.55 10.39 38.73
CA PRO A 2 -1.85 10.52 38.08
C PRO A 2 -2.11 9.26 37.25
N VAL A 3 -3.13 8.48 37.63
CA VAL A 3 -3.55 7.28 36.90
C VAL A 3 -4.12 7.72 35.56
N THR A 4 -3.66 7.16 34.45
CA THR A 4 -4.09 7.53 33.09
C THR A 4 -5.09 6.53 32.51
N CYS A 5 -5.86 6.99 31.52
CA CYS A 5 -6.79 6.15 30.77
C CYS A 5 -6.01 5.16 29.90
N ILE A 6 -6.20 3.85 30.05
CA ILE A 6 -5.48 2.83 29.27
C ILE A 6 -5.77 2.87 27.76
N VAL A 7 -6.86 3.54 27.34
CA VAL A 7 -7.27 3.63 25.92
C VAL A 7 -6.78 4.92 25.25
N CYS A 8 -6.56 6.01 25.99
CA CYS A 8 -6.19 7.31 25.39
C CYS A 8 -5.09 8.07 26.14
N ASN A 9 -4.50 7.44 27.16
CA ASN A 9 -3.43 7.89 28.03
C ASN A 9 -3.61 9.27 28.70
N ARG A 10 -4.83 9.83 28.70
CA ARG A 10 -5.16 11.06 29.44
C ARG A 10 -5.20 10.82 30.95
N PRO A 11 -4.72 11.75 31.79
CA PRO A 11 -4.79 11.62 33.25
C PRO A 11 -6.25 11.60 33.73
N LEU A 12 -6.60 10.53 34.43
CA LEU A 12 -7.91 10.32 35.02
C LEU A 12 -7.97 11.06 36.33
N ARG A 13 -8.96 11.95 36.43
CA ARG A 13 -9.17 12.80 37.61
C ARG A 13 -10.43 12.40 38.39
N ALA A 14 -11.28 11.56 37.82
CA ALA A 14 -12.53 11.12 38.44
C ALA A 14 -12.30 9.78 39.16
N PRO A 15 -12.66 9.63 40.45
CA PRO A 15 -12.36 8.43 41.24
C PRO A 15 -12.85 7.13 40.59
N ARG A 16 -14.06 7.16 39.99
CA ARG A 16 -14.66 6.00 39.30
C ARG A 16 -13.89 5.60 38.03
N SER A 17 -13.36 6.58 37.30
CA SER A 17 -12.52 6.33 36.11
C SER A 17 -11.12 5.88 36.50
N VAL A 18 -10.54 6.47 37.54
CA VAL A 18 -9.25 6.03 38.12
C VAL A 18 -9.34 4.56 38.56
N MET A 19 -10.43 4.16 39.21
CA MET A 19 -10.67 2.78 39.64
C MET A 19 -10.87 1.79 38.47
N GLN A 20 -11.44 2.26 37.35
CA GLN A 20 -11.66 1.47 36.14
C GLN A 20 -10.49 1.55 35.15
N GLN A 21 -9.49 2.38 35.41
CA GLN A 21 -8.39 2.77 34.52
C GLN A 21 -8.80 3.19 33.09
N VAL A 22 -10.09 3.48 32.85
CA VAL A 22 -10.62 3.86 31.55
C VAL A 22 -11.46 5.12 31.71
N GLY A 23 -11.23 6.11 30.83
CA GLY A 23 -12.02 7.33 30.77
C GLY A 23 -13.47 7.03 30.37
N PRO A 24 -14.46 7.81 30.83
CA PRO A 24 -15.88 7.49 30.67
C PRO A 24 -16.32 7.39 29.19
N VAL A 25 -15.65 8.11 28.29
CA VAL A 25 -15.86 8.06 26.83
C VAL A 25 -15.34 6.74 26.24
N CYS A 26 -14.10 6.37 26.58
CA CYS A 26 -13.50 5.11 26.14
C CYS A 26 -14.31 3.91 26.68
N ALA A 27 -14.81 4.00 27.91
CA ALA A 27 -15.65 2.97 28.52
C ALA A 27 -17.00 2.77 27.80
N LYS A 28 -17.54 3.77 27.10
CA LYS A 28 -18.78 3.64 26.30
C LYS A 28 -18.52 2.86 25.00
N ARG A 29 -17.44 3.14 24.27
CA ARG A 29 -17.07 2.43 23.03
C ARG A 29 -16.70 0.96 23.28
N VAL A 30 -16.00 0.71 24.38
CA VAL A 30 -15.67 -0.66 24.82
C VAL A 30 -16.93 -1.47 25.16
N ARG A 31 -17.97 -0.81 25.68
CA ARG A 31 -19.29 -1.42 25.92
C ARG A 31 -20.03 -1.76 24.64
N GLU A 32 -19.97 -0.88 23.64
CA GLU A 32 -20.61 -1.08 22.33
C GLU A 32 -19.95 -2.23 21.56
N LEU A 33 -18.62 -2.35 21.59
CA LEU A 33 -17.87 -3.47 21.01
C LEU A 33 -18.17 -4.79 21.74
N GLY A 34 -18.24 -4.77 23.07
CA GLY A 34 -18.66 -5.92 23.86
C GLY A 34 -20.07 -6.40 23.52
N ALA A 35 -21.00 -5.46 23.29
CA ALA A 35 -22.36 -5.78 22.85
C ALA A 35 -22.40 -6.41 21.44
N GLN A 36 -21.51 -6.00 20.53
CA GLN A 36 -21.40 -6.58 19.19
C GLN A 36 -20.83 -8.00 19.21
N ILE A 37 -19.78 -8.25 20.01
CA ILE A 37 -19.20 -9.59 20.22
C ILE A 37 -20.25 -10.51 20.87
N GLN A 38 -21.01 -9.99 21.82
CA GLN A 38 -22.09 -10.74 22.47
C GLN A 38 -23.24 -11.08 21.51
N THR A 39 -23.63 -10.15 20.63
CA THR A 39 -24.61 -10.40 19.58
C THR A 39 -24.09 -11.41 18.55
N GLN A 40 -22.80 -11.36 18.20
CA GLN A 40 -22.16 -12.33 17.30
C GLN A 40 -22.15 -13.74 17.92
N MET A 41 -21.78 -13.89 19.18
CA MET A 41 -21.80 -15.19 19.89
C MET A 41 -23.21 -15.77 20.06
N ARG A 42 -24.24 -14.92 20.20
CA ARG A 42 -25.65 -15.35 20.17
C ARG A 42 -26.08 -15.83 18.80
N ASN A 43 -25.66 -15.15 17.74
CA ASN A 43 -26.00 -15.52 16.36
C ASN A 43 -25.28 -16.81 15.90
N GLU A 44 -24.12 -17.12 16.49
CA GLU A 44 -23.35 -18.35 16.25
C GLU A 44 -23.77 -19.52 17.16
N GLY A 45 -24.77 -19.33 18.04
CA GLY A 45 -25.31 -20.37 18.91
C GLY A 45 -24.40 -20.81 20.07
N THR A 46 -23.30 -20.08 20.33
CA THR A 46 -22.30 -20.40 21.36
C THR A 46 -22.57 -19.74 22.71
N TRP A 47 -23.67 -18.99 22.82
CA TRP A 47 -24.06 -18.26 24.02
C TRP A 47 -24.97 -19.09 24.94
N THR A 48 -24.49 -19.47 26.13
CA THR A 48 -25.30 -20.14 27.18
C THR A 48 -25.69 -19.18 28.30
N ASP A 49 -26.78 -19.46 29.03
CA ASP A 49 -27.21 -18.64 30.17
C ASP A 49 -26.17 -18.62 31.32
N SER A 50 -25.33 -19.66 31.40
CA SER A 50 -24.17 -19.71 32.30
C SER A 50 -23.03 -18.78 31.85
N ALA A 51 -22.85 -18.57 30.53
CA ALA A 51 -21.92 -17.57 29.99
C ALA A 51 -22.42 -16.15 30.27
N ALA A 52 -23.73 -15.91 30.29
CA ALA A 52 -24.32 -14.61 30.64
C ALA A 52 -24.10 -14.21 32.11
N ALA A 53 -24.12 -15.17 33.03
CA ALA A 53 -23.83 -14.92 34.45
C ALA A 53 -22.33 -14.68 34.71
N SER A 54 -21.46 -15.29 33.90
CA SER A 54 -20.00 -15.19 34.00
C SER A 54 -19.43 -13.99 33.21
N PHE A 55 -20.19 -13.44 32.26
CA PHE A 55 -19.85 -12.21 31.52
C PHE A 55 -20.23 -10.95 32.33
N ARG A 56 -19.83 -10.92 33.60
CA ARG A 56 -19.60 -9.66 34.31
C ARG A 56 -18.09 -9.51 34.32
N PRO A 57 -17.52 -8.69 33.42
CA PRO A 57 -16.08 -8.62 33.33
C PRO A 57 -15.58 -8.11 34.68
N GLY A 58 -14.77 -8.93 35.37
CA GLY A 58 -13.87 -8.43 36.40
C GLY A 58 -12.92 -7.40 35.80
N GLN A 59 -12.09 -6.75 36.63
CA GLN A 59 -11.14 -5.74 36.15
C GLN A 59 -10.29 -6.24 34.95
N ASP A 60 -9.93 -7.52 34.91
CA ASP A 60 -9.12 -8.11 33.84
C ASP A 60 -9.86 -8.26 32.50
N GLY A 61 -11.19 -8.46 32.52
CA GLY A 61 -12.02 -8.57 31.32
C GLY A 61 -12.35 -7.22 30.68
N TRP A 62 -12.44 -6.15 31.48
CA TRP A 62 -12.56 -4.78 30.98
C TRP A 62 -11.25 -4.28 30.34
N LEU A 63 -10.10 -4.72 30.84
CA LEU A 63 -8.79 -4.36 30.32
C LEU A 63 -8.57 -4.91 28.90
N ALA A 64 -8.93 -6.18 28.65
CA ALA A 64 -8.74 -6.84 27.36
C ALA A 64 -9.62 -6.26 26.23
N LEU A 65 -10.90 -5.97 26.53
CA LEU A 65 -11.84 -5.35 25.58
C LEU A 65 -11.50 -3.87 25.28
N ALA A 66 -10.89 -3.18 26.26
CA ALA A 66 -10.39 -1.82 26.09
C ALA A 66 -9.09 -1.75 25.26
N GLN A 67 -8.21 -2.75 25.40
CA GLN A 67 -7.03 -2.91 24.55
C GLN A 67 -7.38 -3.19 23.09
N GLN A 68 -8.38 -4.03 22.79
CA GLN A 68 -8.83 -4.27 21.41
C GLN A 68 -9.48 -3.05 20.74
N ALA A 69 -10.25 -2.24 21.48
CA ALA A 69 -10.80 -0.98 20.96
C ALA A 69 -9.73 0.12 20.79
N HIS A 70 -8.63 0.06 21.54
CA HIS A 70 -7.45 0.91 21.37
C HIS A 70 -6.64 0.50 20.14
N GLU A 71 -6.43 -0.80 19.90
CA GLU A 71 -5.72 -1.31 18.73
C GLU A 71 -6.45 -0.93 17.41
N GLY A 72 -7.77 -1.05 17.33
CA GLY A 72 -8.55 -0.58 16.17
C GLY A 72 -8.56 0.96 15.95
N TYR A 73 -8.32 1.74 17.00
CA TYR A 73 -8.19 3.21 16.96
C TYR A 73 -6.75 3.68 16.69
N VAL A 74 -5.75 2.83 16.98
CA VAL A 74 -4.31 2.98 16.65
C VAL A 74 -4.02 2.61 15.19
N HIS A 75 -4.80 1.71 14.59
CA HIS A 75 -4.45 1.12 13.30
C HIS A 75 -4.80 1.94 12.06
N THR A 76 -5.59 3.02 12.14
CA THR A 76 -6.07 3.68 10.92
C THR A 76 -6.37 5.20 11.10
N ARG A 77 -5.50 6.14 11.47
CA ARG A 77 -4.08 6.21 11.83
C ARG A 77 -3.10 5.38 10.95
N ALA A 78 -3.35 4.90 9.74
CA ALA A 78 -3.87 5.53 8.50
C ALA A 78 -3.81 7.04 8.42
N ALA A 79 -3.69 7.53 7.20
CA ALA A 79 -3.49 8.93 6.86
C ALA A 79 -2.19 9.52 7.40
N ARG A 80 -1.64 9.05 8.53
CA ARG A 80 -0.39 9.60 9.09
C ARG A 80 0.82 9.29 8.23
N ARG A 81 0.75 8.27 7.37
CA ARG A 81 1.68 7.94 6.27
C ARG A 81 1.20 8.48 4.90
N ALA A 82 0.18 9.33 4.89
CA ALA A 82 0.22 10.46 3.96
C ALA A 82 1.50 11.29 4.18
N ALA A 83 2.17 11.17 5.34
CA ALA A 83 3.58 11.47 5.46
C ALA A 83 4.38 10.69 4.41
N ARG A 84 5.01 11.47 3.54
CA ARG A 84 5.75 11.08 2.35
C ARG A 84 4.90 10.87 1.08
N ILE A 85 3.61 11.20 1.08
CA ILE A 85 2.86 11.61 -0.14
C ILE A 85 3.51 12.81 -0.83
N ARG A 86 4.33 13.63 -0.16
CA ARG A 86 4.87 14.85 -0.79
C ARG A 86 6.37 15.02 -0.73
N ALA A 87 7.06 14.21 0.07
CA ALA A 87 8.52 14.25 0.18
C ALA A 87 9.22 14.08 -1.19
N ARG A 88 8.50 13.65 -2.21
CA ARG A 88 8.94 13.56 -3.60
C ARG A 88 8.16 14.36 -4.63
N GLN A 89 7.13 15.10 -4.25
CA GLN A 89 6.63 16.17 -5.13
C GLN A 89 7.73 17.23 -5.38
N GLN A 90 8.80 17.22 -4.56
CA GLN A 90 9.82 18.25 -4.38
C GLN A 90 11.24 17.89 -4.88
N ALA A 91 11.48 16.79 -5.60
CA ALA A 91 12.84 16.53 -6.08
C ALA A 91 13.20 17.29 -7.36
N GLN A 92 12.51 17.12 -8.49
CA GLN A 92 12.99 17.71 -9.76
C GLN A 92 11.89 17.90 -10.83
N VAL A 93 11.13 19.00 -10.78
CA VAL A 93 10.45 19.54 -11.99
C VAL A 93 10.51 21.09 -12.00
N THR A 94 11.69 21.61 -12.40
CA THR A 94 11.97 22.99 -12.94
C THR A 94 11.91 24.22 -12.00
N PRO A 95 12.68 25.29 -12.31
CA PRO A 95 13.54 26.00 -11.36
C PRO A 95 12.74 26.91 -10.40
N GLN A 96 13.06 26.83 -9.11
CA GLN A 96 12.48 27.72 -8.11
C GLN A 96 13.12 29.12 -8.16
N PRO A 97 12.34 30.20 -7.94
CA PRO A 97 12.90 31.47 -7.49
C PRO A 97 13.58 31.27 -6.13
N GLU A 98 14.61 32.06 -5.83
CA GLU A 98 15.45 31.86 -4.64
C GLU A 98 14.64 31.69 -3.34
N PRO A 99 14.98 30.71 -2.48
CA PRO A 99 14.28 30.49 -1.23
C PRO A 99 14.45 31.71 -0.32
N ARG A 100 13.34 32.33 0.07
CA ARG A 100 13.32 33.39 1.09
C ARG A 100 13.55 32.72 2.45
N THR A 101 14.62 33.13 3.12
CA THR A 101 14.94 32.71 4.49
C THR A 101 14.89 33.90 5.43
N GLU A 102 14.25 33.74 6.58
CA GLU A 102 14.14 34.78 7.60
C GLU A 102 14.44 34.23 8.99
N ILE A 103 15.06 35.04 9.84
CA ILE A 103 15.48 34.61 11.18
C ILE A 103 14.74 35.44 12.22
N VAL A 104 14.14 34.76 13.19
CA VAL A 104 13.66 35.37 14.44
C VAL A 104 14.71 35.09 15.50
N PRO A 105 15.55 36.08 15.85
CA PRO A 105 16.62 35.86 16.81
C PRO A 105 16.07 35.78 18.24
N HIS A 106 16.81 35.07 19.10
CA HIS A 106 16.66 35.13 20.55
C HIS A 106 15.28 34.71 21.09
N VAL A 107 14.80 33.54 20.67
CA VAL A 107 13.51 32.96 21.11
C VAL A 107 13.73 31.97 22.25
N TRP A 108 13.05 32.18 23.38
CA TRP A 108 13.15 31.30 24.55
C TRP A 108 12.68 29.86 24.25
N SER A 109 13.41 28.86 24.76
CA SER A 109 13.04 27.45 24.73
C SER A 109 12.73 26.96 26.14
N ALA A 110 11.46 26.71 26.46
CA ALA A 110 11.12 26.07 27.73
C ALA A 110 11.69 24.64 27.84
N THR A 111 11.93 23.97 26.71
CA THR A 111 12.47 22.60 26.66
C THR A 111 13.97 22.56 26.91
N GLN A 112 14.73 23.53 26.38
CA GLN A 112 16.18 23.62 26.58
C GLN A 112 16.56 24.51 27.77
N GLN A 113 15.59 25.27 28.32
CA GLN A 113 15.81 26.32 29.31
C GLN A 113 16.87 27.34 28.87
N ASP A 114 16.89 27.66 27.57
CA ASP A 114 17.84 28.59 26.97
C ASP A 114 17.21 29.34 25.78
N TYR A 115 17.82 30.46 25.38
CA TYR A 115 17.44 31.23 24.19
C TYR A 115 18.12 30.68 22.94
N GLY A 116 17.42 30.73 21.81
CA GLY A 116 18.00 30.34 20.54
C GLY A 116 17.25 30.93 19.36
N ASP A 117 17.93 30.99 18.23
CA ASP A 117 17.36 31.55 17.01
C ASP A 117 16.44 30.54 16.32
N LEU A 118 15.41 31.05 15.66
CA LEU A 118 14.53 30.30 14.79
C LEU A 118 14.70 30.80 13.35
N GLU A 119 15.17 29.94 12.48
CA GLU A 119 15.32 30.21 11.06
C GLU A 119 14.12 29.64 10.30
N TYR A 120 13.52 30.42 9.41
CA TYR A 120 12.34 30.07 8.63
C TYR A 120 12.67 30.06 7.14
N VAL A 121 12.60 28.90 6.53
CA VAL A 121 12.74 28.71 5.08
C VAL A 121 11.34 28.57 4.47
N TYR A 122 10.92 29.54 3.66
CA TYR A 122 9.54 29.56 3.15
C TYR A 122 9.34 28.53 2.02
N LEU A 123 8.31 27.70 2.18
CA LEU A 123 7.87 26.73 1.17
C LEU A 123 6.75 27.31 0.27
N SER A 124 5.96 28.22 0.83
CA SER A 124 4.91 29.02 0.19
C SER A 124 4.69 30.31 0.99
N ALA A 125 3.73 31.16 0.59
CA ALA A 125 3.40 32.38 1.33
C ALA A 125 2.85 32.11 2.75
N ASP A 126 2.24 30.94 2.97
CA ASP A 126 1.52 30.55 4.18
C ASP A 126 2.19 29.40 4.96
N GLN A 127 3.34 28.90 4.48
CA GLN A 127 4.05 27.77 5.08
C GLN A 127 5.58 27.94 5.05
N ALA A 128 6.24 27.60 6.15
CA ALA A 128 7.70 27.55 6.24
C ALA A 128 8.21 26.32 7.02
N GLU A 129 9.48 25.99 6.80
CA GLU A 129 10.29 25.15 7.68
C GLU A 129 10.98 26.02 8.72
N CYS A 130 10.72 25.75 10.00
CA CYS A 130 11.34 26.43 11.13
C CYS A 130 12.46 25.54 11.70
N HIS A 131 13.71 25.95 11.50
CA HIS A 131 14.90 25.35 12.11
C HIS A 131 15.18 26.01 13.45
N SER A 132 15.24 25.19 14.48
CA SER A 132 15.62 25.64 15.82
C SER A 132 17.12 25.44 16.05
N SER A 133 17.72 26.29 16.88
CA SER A 133 19.11 26.19 17.32
C SER A 133 19.51 24.84 17.93
N SER A 134 18.54 24.01 18.34
CA SER A 134 18.78 22.64 18.83
C SER A 134 18.89 21.59 17.71
N GLY A 135 18.95 21.99 16.44
CA GLY A 135 19.08 21.10 15.28
C GLY A 135 17.78 20.40 14.84
N ASN A 136 16.63 20.82 15.37
CA ASN A 136 15.32 20.26 15.00
C ASN A 136 14.59 21.18 14.02
N THR A 137 13.95 20.58 13.01
CA THR A 137 13.14 21.28 12.01
C THR A 137 11.66 20.98 12.21
N TYR A 138 10.82 22.02 12.13
CA TYR A 138 9.37 21.92 12.29
C TYR A 138 8.65 22.63 11.14
N PHE A 139 7.58 22.05 10.62
CA PHE A 139 6.72 22.76 9.67
C PHE A 139 5.80 23.67 10.44
N VAL A 140 5.64 24.89 9.94
CA VAL A 140 4.84 25.92 10.58
C VAL A 140 3.96 26.63 9.57
N THR A 141 2.74 26.93 10.00
CA THR A 141 1.82 27.88 9.35
C THR A 141 1.40 28.91 10.39
N GLU A 142 0.54 29.85 10.01
CA GLU A 142 -0.04 30.83 10.95
C GLU A 142 -0.68 30.16 12.17
N ASN A 143 -1.26 28.96 12.02
CA ASN A 143 -2.12 28.36 13.05
C ASN A 143 -1.70 26.95 13.47
N SER A 144 -0.65 26.40 12.87
CA SER A 144 -0.23 25.02 13.13
C SER A 144 1.28 24.90 13.14
N CYS A 145 1.79 23.99 13.97
CA CYS A 145 3.20 23.63 13.98
C CYS A 145 3.42 22.17 14.36
N THR A 146 4.35 21.50 13.70
CA THR A 146 4.66 20.08 13.97
C THR A 146 5.54 19.86 15.20
N CYS A 147 5.84 20.90 15.98
CA CYS A 147 6.64 20.72 17.19
C CYS A 147 5.84 20.01 18.28
N PRO A 148 6.50 19.22 19.15
CA PRO A 148 5.83 18.50 20.24
C PRO A 148 5.02 19.40 21.17
N HIS A 149 5.41 20.67 21.32
CA HIS A 149 4.69 21.62 22.16
C HIS A 149 3.30 21.93 21.62
N HIS A 150 3.18 22.22 20.33
CA HIS A 150 1.88 22.45 19.68
C HIS A 150 1.11 21.13 19.51
N ASP A 151 1.78 20.06 19.07
CA ASP A 151 1.15 18.75 18.85
C ASP A 151 0.53 18.14 20.13
N HIS A 152 1.19 18.30 21.28
CA HIS A 152 0.72 17.70 22.53
C HIS A 152 -0.19 18.60 23.36
N ARG A 153 -0.17 19.93 23.13
CA ARG A 153 -0.92 20.88 23.96
C ARG A 153 -1.97 21.68 23.19
N GLY A 154 -1.94 21.66 21.85
CA GLY A 154 -2.79 22.50 20.99
C GLY A 154 -2.56 24.00 21.16
N ALA A 155 -1.52 24.38 21.91
CA ALA A 155 -1.22 25.76 22.24
C ALA A 155 -0.36 26.39 21.14
N VAL A 156 -0.47 27.72 20.98
CA VAL A 156 0.42 28.48 20.09
C VAL A 156 1.85 28.29 20.62
N CYS A 157 2.70 27.61 19.85
CA CYS A 157 4.08 27.40 20.23
C CYS A 157 4.95 28.56 19.74
N ARG A 158 6.15 28.67 20.31
CA ARG A 158 7.14 29.68 19.90
C ARG A 158 7.43 29.71 18.40
N HIS A 159 7.34 28.58 17.71
CA HIS A 159 7.55 28.51 16.27
C HIS A 159 6.39 29.16 15.50
N ILE A 160 5.14 28.96 15.94
CA ILE A 160 3.96 29.66 15.39
C ILE A 160 4.03 31.15 15.70
N GLN A 161 4.42 31.52 16.93
CA GLN A 161 4.59 32.92 17.32
C GLN A 161 5.65 33.62 16.45
N GLY A 162 6.81 33.00 16.24
CA GLY A 162 7.83 33.56 15.35
C GLY A 162 7.39 33.63 13.88
N PHE A 163 6.63 32.65 13.39
CA PHE A 163 6.08 32.70 12.04
C PHE A 163 5.05 33.83 11.87
N ARG A 164 4.13 33.99 12.83
CA ARG A 164 3.17 35.11 12.87
C ARG A 164 3.87 36.46 12.93
N GLN A 165 4.93 36.57 13.72
CA GLN A 165 5.74 37.78 13.83
C GLN A 165 6.33 38.19 12.46
N LEU A 166 6.86 37.22 11.71
CA LEU A 166 7.40 37.47 10.36
C LEU A 166 6.30 37.83 9.35
N GLN A 167 5.07 37.33 9.54
CA GLN A 167 3.90 37.68 8.74
C GLN A 167 3.23 39.00 9.16
N GLY A 168 3.76 39.71 10.16
CA GLY A 168 3.15 40.95 10.68
C GLY A 168 1.83 40.73 11.43
N ILE A 169 1.56 39.49 11.86
CA ILE A 169 0.36 39.11 12.60
C ILE A 169 0.62 39.33 14.10
N PRO A 170 -0.26 40.08 14.81
CA PRO A 170 -0.05 40.39 16.23
C PRO A 170 0.07 39.12 17.09
N ALA A 171 1.04 39.10 17.99
CA ALA A 171 1.18 38.02 18.97
C ALA A 171 -0.01 38.05 19.95
N GLU A 172 -0.67 36.91 20.16
CA GLU A 172 -1.60 36.78 21.29
C GLU A 172 -0.79 36.71 22.60
N PRO A 173 -1.21 37.44 23.66
CA PRO A 173 -0.48 37.45 24.92
C PRO A 173 -0.44 36.06 25.57
N GLU A 174 0.72 35.67 26.09
CA GLU A 174 0.89 34.47 26.91
C GLU A 174 -0.05 34.53 28.12
N THR A 175 -1.18 33.85 28.04
CA THR A 175 -2.06 33.66 29.19
C THR A 175 -1.53 32.49 30.02
N VAL A 176 -0.79 32.82 31.07
CA VAL A 176 -0.59 31.91 32.21
C VAL A 176 -1.94 31.73 32.89
N SER A 177 -2.69 30.69 32.51
CA SER A 177 -3.99 30.40 33.13
C SER A 177 -3.83 29.44 34.31
N ASP A 178 -3.97 29.99 35.52
CA ASP A 178 -4.43 29.25 36.70
C ASP A 178 -5.80 28.57 36.45
N PRO A 179 -6.19 27.55 37.23
CA PRO A 179 -7.17 26.55 36.81
C PRO A 179 -8.58 27.11 36.65
N VAL A 180 -9.05 27.17 35.40
CA VAL A 180 -10.43 27.57 35.05
C VAL A 180 -11.43 26.51 35.54
N PRO A 181 -12.59 26.91 36.12
CA PRO A 181 -13.61 25.99 36.62
C PRO A 181 -14.22 25.11 35.52
N ARG A 182 -14.57 23.89 35.90
CA ARG A 182 -15.30 22.90 35.08
C ARG A 182 -16.70 23.39 34.70
N SER A 183 -16.81 24.24 33.69
CA SER A 183 -18.08 24.48 33.01
C SER A 183 -17.83 25.20 31.69
N MET A 184 -17.53 24.43 30.63
CA MET A 184 -17.87 24.70 29.22
C MET A 184 -17.37 23.50 28.41
N VAL A 185 -18.26 22.52 28.23
CA VAL A 185 -18.89 22.15 26.95
C VAL A 185 -17.89 21.61 25.93
N GLN A 186 -18.12 20.33 25.64
CA GLN A 186 -17.68 19.53 24.51
C GLN A 186 -17.50 20.35 23.24
N ALA A 187 -16.26 20.51 22.77
CA ALA A 187 -15.98 20.46 21.35
C ALA A 187 -15.36 19.08 21.10
N GLU A 188 -16.13 18.20 20.47
CA GLU A 188 -15.54 17.02 19.83
C GLU A 188 -14.52 17.53 18.81
N PRO A 189 -13.32 16.93 18.72
CA PRO A 189 -12.41 17.26 17.63
C PRO A 189 -13.15 16.99 16.33
N ASP A 190 -13.26 18.00 15.48
CA ASP A 190 -13.82 17.86 14.14
C ASP A 190 -12.89 16.95 13.32
N LEU A 191 -13.24 15.66 13.28
CA LEU A 191 -12.53 14.64 12.52
C LEU A 191 -12.81 14.76 11.00
N SER A 192 -13.80 15.57 10.59
CA SER A 192 -14.16 15.73 9.17
C SER A 192 -13.14 16.56 8.38
N ALA A 193 -12.38 17.43 9.06
CA ALA A 193 -11.32 18.22 8.44
C ALA A 193 -10.09 17.38 8.02
N PHE A 194 -9.90 16.19 8.60
CA PHE A 194 -8.75 15.31 8.34
C PHE A 194 -8.98 14.27 7.24
N ASP A 195 -10.24 13.87 6.98
CA ASP A 195 -10.59 12.87 5.95
C ASP A 195 -10.77 13.48 4.54
N SER A 196 -11.08 14.78 4.42
CA SER A 196 -11.49 15.37 3.14
C SER A 196 -10.41 15.49 2.05
N PRO A 197 -9.12 15.81 2.33
CA PRO A 197 -8.12 15.96 1.27
C PRO A 197 -7.63 14.62 0.70
N GLU A 198 -7.54 13.58 1.53
CA GLU A 198 -7.12 12.24 1.11
C GLU A 198 -8.22 11.54 0.31
N GLU A 199 -9.47 11.62 0.77
CA GLU A 199 -10.59 11.13 0.00
C GLU A 199 -10.76 11.89 -1.32
N ALA A 200 -10.55 13.22 -1.33
CA ALA A 200 -10.55 14.02 -2.55
C ALA A 200 -9.41 13.64 -3.51
N TYR A 201 -8.18 13.48 -3.00
CA TYR A 201 -7.04 13.05 -3.81
C TYR A 201 -7.25 11.64 -4.37
N ARG A 202 -7.70 10.69 -3.55
CA ARG A 202 -8.05 9.35 -4.02
C ARG A 202 -9.13 9.41 -5.09
N GLU A 203 -10.19 10.19 -4.88
CA GLU A 203 -11.27 10.30 -5.87
C GLU A 203 -10.78 10.96 -7.17
N GLN A 204 -9.86 11.92 -7.10
CA GLN A 204 -9.16 12.48 -8.26
C GLN A 204 -8.39 11.38 -9.01
N GLN A 205 -7.57 10.58 -8.32
CA GLN A 205 -6.83 9.47 -8.93
C GLN A 205 -7.78 8.42 -9.55
N LEU A 206 -8.87 8.09 -8.87
CA LEU A 206 -9.90 7.19 -9.42
C LEU A 206 -10.63 7.80 -10.63
N ASN A 207 -10.80 9.12 -10.70
CA ASN A 207 -11.38 9.80 -11.86
C ASN A 207 -10.43 9.80 -13.06
N VAL A 208 -9.13 10.01 -12.83
CA VAL A 208 -8.09 9.83 -13.86
C VAL A 208 -8.16 8.40 -14.39
N TRP A 209 -8.16 7.41 -13.49
CA TRP A 209 -8.28 6.01 -13.90
C TRP A 209 -9.58 5.70 -14.65
N ARG A 210 -10.74 6.23 -14.24
CA ARG A 210 -12.01 6.02 -14.98
C ARG A 210 -11.96 6.59 -16.40
N SER A 211 -11.29 7.72 -16.56
CA SER A 211 -11.11 8.38 -17.86
C SER A 211 -10.17 7.55 -18.75
N TYR A 212 -9.07 7.07 -18.18
CA TYR A 212 -8.12 6.19 -18.86
C TYR A 212 -8.70 4.81 -19.18
N SER A 213 -9.38 4.18 -18.22
CA SER A 213 -9.96 2.84 -18.38
C SER A 213 -11.02 2.80 -19.46
N GLY A 214 -11.77 3.90 -19.60
CA GLY A 214 -12.96 4.00 -20.44
C GLY A 214 -14.06 3.02 -20.03
N GLN A 215 -15.20 3.10 -20.70
CA GLN A 215 -16.08 1.93 -20.86
C GLN A 215 -15.60 1.17 -22.10
N PRO A 216 -15.49 -0.16 -22.08
CA PRO A 216 -15.12 -0.92 -23.25
C PRO A 216 -16.16 -0.66 -24.35
N THR A 217 -15.74 -0.03 -25.44
CA THR A 217 -16.56 0.09 -26.65
C THR A 217 -16.64 -1.24 -27.40
N LEU A 218 -15.65 -2.10 -27.19
CA LEU A 218 -15.53 -3.44 -27.75
C LEU A 218 -15.25 -4.43 -26.61
N TRP A 219 -16.01 -5.53 -26.60
CA TRP A 219 -15.89 -6.59 -25.61
C TRP A 219 -15.10 -7.74 -26.22
N MET A 220 -13.88 -7.96 -25.75
CA MET A 220 -13.05 -9.07 -26.18
C MET A 220 -13.77 -10.39 -26.02
N SER A 221 -14.58 -10.58 -24.97
CA SER A 221 -15.34 -11.83 -24.76
C SER A 221 -16.52 -12.06 -25.72
N ARG A 222 -16.91 -11.06 -26.51
CA ARG A 222 -18.08 -11.10 -27.40
C ARG A 222 -17.76 -10.83 -28.87
N ASP A 223 -16.59 -10.29 -29.15
CA ASP A 223 -16.14 -9.93 -30.49
C ASP A 223 -14.88 -10.72 -30.85
N ASP A 224 -15.05 -11.70 -31.75
CA ASP A 224 -13.96 -12.55 -32.22
C ASP A 224 -12.95 -11.79 -33.07
N GLN A 225 -13.41 -10.85 -33.90
CA GLN A 225 -12.53 -10.06 -34.76
C GLN A 225 -11.66 -9.12 -33.93
N ALA A 226 -12.24 -8.46 -32.93
CA ALA A 226 -11.49 -7.58 -32.04
C ALA A 226 -10.47 -8.38 -31.19
N TRP A 227 -10.84 -9.58 -30.76
CA TRP A 227 -9.92 -10.50 -30.08
C TRP A 227 -8.76 -10.93 -30.98
N GLU A 228 -9.03 -11.36 -32.22
CA GLU A 228 -8.01 -11.78 -33.17
C GLU A 228 -7.05 -10.62 -33.49
N ALA A 229 -7.57 -9.43 -33.74
CA ALA A 229 -6.73 -8.25 -33.99
C ALA A 229 -5.83 -7.91 -32.79
N LEU A 230 -6.36 -7.97 -31.56
CA LEU A 230 -5.57 -7.78 -30.34
C LEU A 230 -4.49 -8.84 -30.17
N ARG A 231 -4.84 -10.10 -30.43
CA ARG A 231 -3.92 -11.23 -30.32
C ARG A 231 -2.79 -11.14 -31.35
N ASP A 232 -3.11 -10.78 -32.58
CA ASP A 232 -2.14 -10.63 -33.65
C ASP A 232 -1.18 -9.48 -33.35
N GLU A 233 -1.67 -8.35 -32.85
CA GLU A 233 -0.82 -7.25 -32.37
C GLU A 233 0.08 -7.68 -31.20
N ALA A 234 -0.48 -8.37 -30.20
CA ALA A 234 0.24 -8.88 -29.04
C ALA A 234 1.28 -9.96 -29.37
N SER A 235 1.18 -10.60 -30.55
CA SER A 235 2.18 -11.55 -31.05
C SER A 235 3.49 -10.85 -31.44
N GLY A 236 3.42 -9.55 -31.76
CA GLY A 236 4.58 -8.70 -32.01
C GLY A 236 5.32 -8.29 -30.73
N ASP A 237 6.23 -7.34 -30.89
CA ASP A 237 6.96 -6.74 -29.78
C ASP A 237 6.15 -5.66 -29.06
N LEU A 238 6.19 -5.67 -27.74
CA LEU A 238 5.64 -4.59 -26.91
C LEU A 238 6.67 -3.46 -26.83
N SER A 239 6.23 -2.22 -27.00
CA SER A 239 7.11 -1.06 -26.81
C SER A 239 7.37 -0.83 -25.32
N TYR A 240 8.63 -0.59 -24.95
CA TYR A 240 8.98 -0.12 -23.60
C TYR A 240 8.82 1.39 -23.53
N VAL A 241 7.95 1.89 -22.68
CA VAL A 241 7.69 3.32 -22.51
C VAL A 241 8.26 3.83 -21.19
N TYR A 242 8.46 5.13 -21.08
CA TYR A 242 9.07 5.76 -19.88
C TYR A 242 8.09 6.60 -19.07
N GLU A 243 6.82 6.63 -19.45
CA GLU A 243 5.75 7.37 -18.78
C GLU A 243 4.39 6.83 -19.23
N GLY A 244 3.35 7.04 -18.43
CA GLY A 244 1.97 6.72 -18.78
C GLY A 244 1.57 5.25 -18.56
N VAL A 245 2.46 4.40 -18.07
CA VAL A 245 2.20 2.97 -17.80
C VAL A 245 1.08 2.77 -16.78
N LEU A 246 0.94 3.68 -15.80
CA LEU A 246 -0.09 3.60 -14.76
C LEU A 246 -1.37 4.35 -15.15
N GLY A 247 -1.56 4.66 -16.43
CA GLY A 247 -2.75 5.33 -16.95
C GLY A 247 -2.91 6.77 -16.45
N GLY A 248 -1.79 7.44 -16.19
CA GLY A 248 -1.74 8.80 -15.67
C GLY A 248 -2.05 8.95 -14.17
N THR A 249 -2.20 7.84 -13.44
CA THR A 249 -2.36 7.87 -11.99
C THR A 249 -1.01 8.06 -11.29
N ASP A 250 -1.02 8.79 -10.18
CA ASP A 250 0.14 8.97 -9.30
C ASP A 250 0.28 7.80 -8.30
N ASN A 251 -0.23 6.62 -8.65
CA ASN A 251 -0.12 5.45 -7.79
C ASN A 251 1.35 5.00 -7.69
N THR A 252 1.67 4.33 -6.59
CA THR A 252 3.03 3.84 -6.35
C THR A 252 3.17 2.38 -6.73
N PHE A 253 4.39 1.98 -7.09
CA PHE A 253 4.73 0.59 -7.32
C PHE A 253 6.14 0.25 -6.87
N GLY A 254 6.46 -1.04 -6.81
CA GLY A 254 7.78 -1.56 -6.53
C GLY A 254 7.96 -2.95 -7.14
N LEU A 255 9.21 -3.38 -7.27
CA LEU A 255 9.60 -4.64 -7.89
C LEU A 255 10.65 -5.36 -7.04
N GLU A 256 10.51 -6.68 -6.95
CA GLU A 256 11.55 -7.59 -6.50
C GLU A 256 11.97 -8.46 -7.69
N ILE A 257 13.26 -8.42 -8.06
CA ILE A 257 13.82 -9.14 -9.19
C ILE A 257 14.81 -10.17 -8.65
N GLU A 258 14.38 -11.43 -8.61
CA GLU A 258 15.26 -12.56 -8.26
C GLU A 258 16.01 -13.08 -9.49
N PHE A 259 17.26 -13.50 -9.32
CA PHE A 259 18.06 -14.12 -10.38
C PHE A 259 19.07 -15.13 -9.80
N GLU A 260 19.36 -16.17 -10.57
CA GLU A 260 20.45 -17.12 -10.31
C GLU A 260 21.71 -16.74 -11.12
N ASP A 261 22.84 -17.34 -10.78
CA ASP A 261 24.12 -17.33 -11.52
C ASP A 261 24.83 -15.99 -11.76
N GLY A 262 24.17 -14.85 -11.55
CA GLY A 262 24.76 -13.53 -11.76
C GLY A 262 25.97 -13.29 -10.84
N ASP A 263 27.03 -12.70 -11.39
CA ASP A 263 28.20 -12.27 -10.62
C ASP A 263 27.83 -11.11 -9.69
N THR A 264 27.66 -11.42 -8.40
CA THR A 264 27.19 -10.44 -7.42
C THR A 264 28.18 -9.30 -7.20
N TYR A 265 29.49 -9.54 -7.37
CA TYR A 265 30.48 -8.47 -7.23
C TYR A 265 30.36 -7.48 -8.37
N SER A 266 30.33 -7.96 -9.62
CA SER A 266 30.25 -7.11 -10.81
C SER A 266 28.92 -6.37 -10.89
N ILE A 267 27.80 -7.04 -10.61
CA ILE A 267 26.46 -6.42 -10.54
C ILE A 267 26.44 -5.31 -9.48
N GLY A 268 26.88 -5.63 -8.26
CA GLY A 268 26.86 -4.68 -7.15
C GLY A 268 27.75 -3.47 -7.40
N ARG A 269 28.95 -3.67 -7.95
CA ARG A 269 29.88 -2.58 -8.31
C ARG A 269 29.32 -1.66 -9.38
N GLU A 270 28.73 -2.22 -10.44
CA GLU A 270 28.18 -1.40 -11.54
C GLU A 270 26.95 -0.61 -11.07
N LEU A 271 25.98 -1.26 -10.41
CA LEU A 271 24.79 -0.57 -9.90
C LEU A 271 25.12 0.46 -8.81
N TYR A 272 26.17 0.24 -8.00
CA TYR A 272 26.69 1.25 -7.09
C TYR A 272 27.33 2.43 -7.84
N GLY A 273 28.11 2.14 -8.90
CA GLY A 273 28.69 3.16 -9.79
C GLY A 273 27.64 4.02 -10.49
N ASP A 274 26.51 3.41 -10.88
CA ASP A 274 25.32 4.09 -11.41
C ASP A 274 24.54 4.88 -10.34
N GLY A 275 24.96 4.79 -9.08
CA GLY A 275 24.28 5.42 -7.95
C GLY A 275 22.95 4.77 -7.59
N LEU A 276 22.66 3.55 -8.04
CA LEU A 276 21.41 2.84 -7.77
C LEU A 276 21.45 2.04 -6.46
N LEU A 277 22.63 1.65 -5.98
CA LEU A 277 22.83 0.97 -4.70
C LEU A 277 23.51 1.88 -3.67
N LEU A 278 23.28 1.59 -2.39
CA LEU A 278 24.03 2.21 -1.28
C LEU A 278 25.43 1.64 -1.07
N SER A 279 25.64 0.42 -1.52
CA SER A 279 26.86 -0.35 -1.30
C SER A 279 27.11 -1.22 -2.52
N PRO A 280 28.37 -1.39 -2.94
CA PRO A 280 28.70 -2.31 -4.02
C PRO A 280 28.63 -3.78 -3.61
N GLN A 281 28.46 -4.08 -2.32
CA GLN A 281 28.31 -5.45 -1.84
C GLN A 281 26.83 -5.81 -1.64
N ARG A 282 26.47 -7.03 -2.04
CA ARG A 282 25.19 -7.66 -1.68
C ARG A 282 25.08 -7.74 -0.15
N SER A 283 24.01 -7.16 0.39
CA SER A 283 23.71 -7.22 1.82
C SER A 283 23.04 -8.55 2.20
N GLY A 284 23.01 -8.84 3.50
CA GLY A 284 22.14 -9.90 4.01
C GLY A 284 20.66 -9.59 3.76
N TYR A 285 19.82 -10.58 4.07
CA TYR A 285 18.36 -10.46 3.98
C TYR A 285 17.85 -9.28 4.83
N HIS A 286 16.99 -8.45 4.26
CA HIS A 286 16.47 -7.21 4.86
C HIS A 286 17.56 -6.17 5.20
N GLY A 287 18.45 -5.91 4.25
CA GLY A 287 19.51 -4.91 4.36
C GLY A 287 19.02 -3.47 4.57
N ARG A 288 19.95 -2.57 4.90
CA ARG A 288 19.65 -1.14 5.13
C ARG A 288 19.03 -0.50 3.88
N THR A 289 17.99 0.30 4.07
CA THR A 289 17.30 1.08 3.03
C THR A 289 17.83 2.51 2.98
N ALA A 290 17.87 3.09 1.78
CA ALA A 290 17.92 4.54 1.59
C ALA A 290 16.90 4.96 0.54
N GLU A 291 16.49 6.22 0.63
CA GLU A 291 15.52 6.79 -0.29
C GLU A 291 16.05 6.77 -1.73
N GLY A 292 15.22 6.25 -2.63
CA GLY A 292 15.55 6.14 -4.05
C GLY A 292 16.64 5.15 -4.43
N LYS A 293 17.10 4.30 -3.51
CA LYS A 293 18.11 3.26 -3.79
C LYS A 293 17.48 1.87 -3.80
N TRP A 294 17.98 1.04 -4.69
CA TRP A 294 17.71 -0.39 -4.70
C TRP A 294 18.45 -1.06 -3.54
N LYS A 295 17.91 -2.19 -3.09
CA LYS A 295 18.60 -3.11 -2.18
C LYS A 295 19.04 -4.32 -2.98
N PHE A 296 20.28 -4.75 -2.77
CA PHE A 296 20.79 -6.00 -3.32
C PHE A 296 20.95 -7.00 -2.19
N GLU A 297 20.05 -7.98 -2.12
CA GLU A 297 19.92 -8.90 -1.00
C GLU A 297 20.34 -10.32 -1.37
N TYR A 298 20.85 -11.03 -0.38
CA TYR A 298 20.97 -12.48 -0.41
C TYR A 298 19.59 -13.11 -0.21
N ASP A 299 19.19 -13.94 -1.16
CA ASP A 299 18.02 -14.81 -1.03
C ASP A 299 18.46 -16.28 -1.14
N ALA A 300 18.14 -17.08 -0.12
CA ALA A 300 18.61 -18.47 -0.02
C ALA A 300 18.06 -19.41 -1.10
N SER A 301 16.97 -19.05 -1.78
CA SER A 301 16.35 -19.85 -2.83
C SER A 301 17.03 -19.70 -4.20
N VAL A 302 17.74 -18.59 -4.42
CA VAL A 302 18.38 -18.26 -5.71
C VAL A 302 19.88 -17.93 -5.59
N SER A 303 20.39 -17.79 -4.38
CA SER A 303 21.81 -17.49 -4.14
C SER A 303 22.63 -18.76 -3.93
N ARG A 304 23.77 -18.86 -4.62
CA ARG A 304 24.76 -19.95 -4.44
C ARG A 304 26.15 -19.35 -4.28
N GLY A 305 26.62 -19.29 -3.03
CA GLY A 305 27.88 -18.60 -2.70
C GLY A 305 27.82 -17.14 -3.13
N GLU A 306 28.76 -16.73 -3.99
CA GLU A 306 28.88 -15.37 -4.52
C GLU A 306 28.08 -15.13 -5.81
N ARG A 307 27.14 -16.03 -6.14
CA ARG A 307 26.28 -15.92 -7.34
C ARG A 307 24.80 -15.80 -6.98
N GLY A 308 24.05 -15.12 -7.84
CA GLY A 308 22.60 -14.93 -7.71
C GLY A 308 22.20 -13.96 -6.60
N GLY A 309 20.91 -13.67 -6.47
CA GLY A 309 20.37 -12.82 -5.42
C GLY A 309 19.06 -12.15 -5.82
N GLU A 310 18.68 -11.15 -5.04
CA GLU A 310 17.43 -10.41 -5.21
C GLU A 310 17.71 -8.91 -5.22
N LEU A 311 17.15 -8.21 -6.21
CA LEU A 311 17.14 -6.75 -6.24
C LEU A 311 15.74 -6.24 -5.91
N VAL A 312 15.64 -5.51 -4.80
CA VAL A 312 14.38 -4.92 -4.31
C VAL A 312 14.40 -3.43 -4.58
N SER A 313 13.40 -2.95 -5.31
CA SER A 313 13.34 -1.56 -5.75
C SER A 313 13.05 -0.58 -4.59
N PRO A 314 13.39 0.71 -4.75
CA PRO A 314 12.72 1.75 -3.97
C PRO A 314 11.23 1.82 -4.37
N VAL A 315 10.45 2.61 -3.64
CA VAL A 315 9.08 2.94 -4.07
C VAL A 315 9.14 3.85 -5.29
N PHE A 316 8.56 3.40 -6.39
CA PHE A 316 8.47 4.11 -7.65
C PHE A 316 7.12 4.80 -7.85
N VAL A 317 7.15 5.77 -8.74
CA VAL A 317 6.00 6.44 -9.37
C VAL A 317 6.20 6.40 -10.87
N ASP A 318 5.12 6.51 -11.65
CA ASP A 318 5.18 6.47 -13.11
C ASP A 318 5.98 7.66 -13.67
N SER A 319 7.26 7.42 -13.96
CA SER A 319 8.21 8.47 -14.31
C SER A 319 9.35 7.90 -15.13
N ARG A 320 9.94 8.75 -15.99
CA ARG A 320 11.07 8.37 -16.83
C ARG A 320 12.23 7.80 -16.02
N GLU A 321 12.52 8.40 -14.87
CA GLU A 321 13.58 7.92 -13.99
C GLU A 321 13.30 6.50 -13.48
N SER A 322 12.08 6.23 -12.98
CA SER A 322 11.73 4.91 -12.44
C SER A 322 11.85 3.82 -13.51
N TRP A 323 11.34 4.06 -14.71
CA TRP A 323 11.44 3.11 -15.82
C TRP A 323 12.89 2.95 -16.32
N ALA A 324 13.64 4.04 -16.43
CA ALA A 324 15.06 3.96 -16.79
C ALA A 324 15.87 3.14 -15.77
N GLN A 325 15.60 3.27 -14.47
CA GLN A 325 16.24 2.45 -13.44
C GLN A 325 15.91 0.96 -13.59
N ILE A 326 14.64 0.61 -13.84
CA ILE A 326 14.19 -0.79 -13.99
C ILE A 326 14.89 -1.43 -15.19
N GLN A 327 14.88 -0.75 -16.33
CA GLN A 327 15.58 -1.22 -17.53
C GLN A 327 17.07 -1.39 -17.24
N ARG A 328 17.71 -0.38 -16.63
CA ARG A 328 19.14 -0.43 -16.31
C ARG A 328 19.49 -1.60 -15.40
N VAL A 329 18.70 -1.84 -14.36
CA VAL A 329 18.88 -2.97 -13.45
C VAL A 329 18.79 -4.30 -14.19
N ALA A 330 17.75 -4.50 -15.00
CA ALA A 330 17.57 -5.73 -15.76
C ALA A 330 18.74 -5.98 -16.73
N GLU A 331 19.19 -4.94 -17.44
CA GLU A 331 20.34 -4.99 -18.35
C GLU A 331 21.64 -5.36 -17.63
N VAL A 332 21.93 -4.75 -16.48
CA VAL A 332 23.16 -5.01 -15.71
C VAL A 332 23.16 -6.43 -15.17
N VAL A 333 22.03 -6.90 -14.61
CA VAL A 333 21.91 -8.28 -14.11
C VAL A 333 22.12 -9.27 -15.25
N HIS A 334 21.46 -9.07 -16.39
CA HIS A 334 21.59 -9.96 -17.55
C HIS A 334 23.03 -10.02 -18.07
N ARG A 335 23.67 -8.86 -18.23
CA ARG A 335 25.04 -8.74 -18.76
C ARG A 335 26.08 -9.44 -17.89
N HIS A 336 25.89 -9.42 -16.57
CA HIS A 336 26.78 -10.09 -15.61
C HIS A 336 26.35 -11.53 -15.30
N GLY A 337 25.61 -12.16 -16.23
CA GLY A 337 25.30 -13.58 -16.20
C GLY A 337 24.14 -13.96 -15.31
N GLY A 338 23.35 -13.00 -14.84
CA GLY A 338 22.10 -13.26 -14.12
C GLY A 338 21.09 -13.97 -15.02
N ARG A 339 20.44 -15.00 -14.47
CA ARG A 339 19.46 -15.82 -15.19
C ARG A 339 18.19 -15.99 -14.39
N VAL A 340 17.07 -15.98 -15.10
CA VAL A 340 15.77 -16.36 -14.59
C VAL A 340 15.62 -17.87 -14.75
N THR A 341 15.16 -18.54 -13.71
CA THR A 341 14.88 -19.97 -13.72
C THR A 341 13.55 -20.26 -13.05
N VAL A 342 13.16 -21.53 -12.96
CA VAL A 342 11.97 -21.94 -12.19
C VAL A 342 12.12 -21.71 -10.69
N SER A 343 13.28 -21.28 -10.20
CA SER A 343 13.46 -20.89 -8.79
C SER A 343 13.15 -19.41 -8.55
N THR A 344 13.20 -18.56 -9.60
CA THR A 344 13.17 -17.10 -9.47
C THR A 344 11.76 -16.53 -9.57
N GLY A 345 11.35 -15.72 -8.58
CA GLY A 345 10.13 -14.93 -8.54
C GLY A 345 10.32 -13.48 -8.96
N GLY A 346 9.25 -12.88 -9.50
CA GLY A 346 9.16 -11.46 -9.76
C GLY A 346 7.99 -10.89 -8.97
N HIS A 347 8.26 -10.24 -7.84
CA HIS A 347 7.16 -9.69 -7.04
C HIS A 347 6.86 -8.26 -7.46
N VAL A 348 5.59 -7.97 -7.71
CA VAL A 348 5.13 -6.62 -8.02
C VAL A 348 4.36 -6.08 -6.84
N HIS A 349 4.80 -4.96 -6.29
CA HIS A 349 4.10 -4.26 -5.22
C HIS A 349 3.32 -3.09 -5.81
N ILE A 350 2.02 -3.01 -5.56
CA ILE A 350 1.19 -1.89 -5.98
C ILE A 350 0.61 -1.20 -4.74
N GLY A 351 0.69 0.14 -4.71
CA GLY A 351 0.05 0.96 -3.68
C GLY A 351 -1.42 0.63 -3.52
N MET A 352 -1.88 0.41 -2.29
CA MET A 352 -3.25 -0.05 -2.02
C MET A 352 -4.26 1.10 -1.82
N ASP A 353 -3.82 2.36 -1.97
CA ASP A 353 -4.66 3.56 -1.79
C ASP A 353 -5.99 3.50 -2.58
N PRO A 354 -6.04 2.98 -3.83
CA PRO A 354 -7.31 2.83 -4.54
C PRO A 354 -8.32 1.92 -3.80
N LEU A 355 -7.84 0.91 -3.08
CA LEU A 355 -8.70 -0.08 -2.38
C LEU A 355 -9.22 0.42 -1.04
N ASP A 356 -8.59 1.44 -0.46
CA ASP A 356 -8.91 2.08 0.83
C ASP A 356 -9.33 1.12 1.96
N GLU A 357 -10.04 1.64 2.97
CA GLU A 357 -10.56 0.86 4.10
C GLU A 357 -11.96 0.26 3.83
N ARG A 358 -12.42 0.25 2.57
CA ARG A 358 -13.72 -0.33 2.20
C ARG A 358 -13.58 -1.78 1.77
N ALA A 359 -14.10 -2.69 2.59
CA ALA A 359 -13.99 -4.14 2.37
C ALA A 359 -14.50 -4.64 1.00
N TYR A 360 -15.51 -3.99 0.41
CA TYR A 360 -16.06 -4.39 -0.89
C TYR A 360 -15.09 -4.16 -2.07
N ARG A 361 -14.07 -3.29 -1.92
CA ARG A 361 -13.00 -3.12 -2.92
C ARG A 361 -12.04 -4.32 -2.88
N TRP A 362 -11.63 -4.71 -1.68
CA TRP A 362 -10.86 -5.93 -1.43
C TRP A 362 -11.60 -7.19 -1.88
N GLN A 363 -12.91 -7.25 -1.68
CA GLN A 363 -13.76 -8.32 -2.18
C GLN A 363 -13.72 -8.43 -3.71
N ARG A 364 -13.73 -7.31 -4.43
CA ARG A 364 -13.62 -7.32 -5.90
C ARG A 364 -12.24 -7.80 -6.36
N LEU A 365 -11.18 -7.40 -5.68
CA LEU A 365 -9.84 -7.93 -5.94
C LEU A 365 -9.79 -9.45 -5.75
N ALA A 366 -10.39 -9.96 -4.67
CA ALA A 366 -10.51 -11.39 -4.43
C ALA A 366 -11.30 -12.12 -5.53
N ARG A 367 -12.40 -11.53 -6.02
CA ARG A 367 -13.22 -12.08 -7.12
C ARG A 367 -12.42 -12.20 -8.41
N ILE A 368 -11.67 -11.16 -8.76
CA ILE A 368 -10.78 -11.17 -9.94
C ILE A 368 -9.72 -12.26 -9.78
N GLY A 369 -9.03 -12.29 -8.63
CA GLY A 369 -7.99 -13.27 -8.35
C GLY A 369 -8.48 -14.72 -8.40
N LEU A 370 -9.63 -15.03 -7.77
CA LEU A 370 -10.22 -16.36 -7.79
C LEU A 370 -10.75 -16.76 -9.17
N GLY A 371 -11.30 -15.81 -9.92
CA GLY A 371 -12.00 -16.09 -11.17
C GLY A 371 -11.09 -16.25 -12.38
N TYR A 372 -9.96 -15.56 -12.38
CA TYR A 372 -9.01 -15.50 -13.49
C TYR A 372 -7.62 -16.00 -13.08
N GLU A 373 -7.53 -16.78 -11.99
CA GLU A 373 -6.27 -17.26 -11.42
C GLU A 373 -5.39 -17.94 -12.47
N LYS A 374 -5.94 -18.83 -13.29
CA LYS A 374 -5.15 -19.52 -14.32
C LYS A 374 -4.55 -18.55 -15.35
N ALA A 375 -5.30 -17.51 -15.74
CA ALA A 375 -4.78 -16.47 -16.63
C ALA A 375 -3.65 -15.66 -15.98
N LEU A 376 -3.77 -15.34 -14.68
CA LEU A 376 -2.72 -14.66 -13.92
C LEU A 376 -1.42 -15.48 -13.90
N TYR A 377 -1.49 -16.77 -13.57
CA TYR A 377 -0.31 -17.65 -13.56
C TYR A 377 0.28 -17.84 -14.97
N ARG A 378 -0.56 -17.86 -16.01
CA ARG A 378 -0.09 -17.94 -17.38
C ARG A 378 0.66 -16.69 -17.79
N MET A 379 0.11 -15.51 -17.52
CA MET A 379 0.82 -14.24 -17.73
C MET A 379 2.08 -14.16 -16.86
N GLY A 380 2.02 -14.67 -15.63
CA GLY A 380 3.15 -14.78 -14.71
C GLY A 380 4.23 -15.77 -15.16
N ALA A 381 3.99 -16.55 -16.21
CA ALA A 381 4.98 -17.45 -16.80
C ALA A 381 5.63 -16.85 -18.06
N ALA A 382 5.35 -15.59 -18.41
CA ALA A 382 5.81 -15.00 -19.66
C ALA A 382 7.35 -15.10 -19.81
N ASP A 383 7.79 -15.58 -20.97
CA ASP A 383 9.18 -15.62 -21.41
C ASP A 383 9.23 -15.29 -22.91
N ASP A 384 9.62 -14.05 -23.24
CA ASP A 384 9.73 -13.60 -24.62
C ASP A 384 10.77 -14.41 -25.41
N ALA A 385 11.91 -14.74 -24.79
CA ALA A 385 12.94 -15.51 -25.47
C ALA A 385 12.43 -16.92 -25.84
N ALA A 386 11.66 -17.57 -24.95
CA ALA A 386 11.01 -18.84 -25.26
C ALA A 386 9.97 -18.70 -26.37
N PHE A 387 9.16 -17.65 -26.33
CA PHE A 387 8.14 -17.37 -27.34
C PHE A 387 8.74 -17.17 -28.74
N GLN A 388 9.82 -16.40 -28.86
CA GLN A 388 10.53 -16.20 -30.14
C GLN A 388 11.10 -17.50 -30.72
N ARG A 389 11.31 -18.54 -29.89
CA ARG A 389 11.74 -19.88 -30.33
C ARG A 389 10.57 -20.83 -30.63
N GLY A 390 9.32 -20.35 -30.61
CA GLY A 390 8.13 -21.14 -30.81
C GLY A 390 7.72 -22.00 -29.60
N ASP A 391 8.22 -21.68 -28.40
CA ASP A 391 7.77 -22.28 -27.15
C ASP A 391 7.03 -21.24 -26.29
N ALA A 392 6.84 -21.50 -25.00
CA ALA A 392 6.35 -20.51 -24.04
C ALA A 392 7.03 -20.71 -22.70
N GLY A 393 7.11 -19.64 -21.92
CA GLY A 393 7.64 -19.72 -20.57
C GLY A 393 6.78 -20.59 -19.66
N ARG A 394 7.42 -21.16 -18.65
CA ARG A 394 6.79 -22.09 -17.69
C ARG A 394 6.82 -21.48 -16.31
N HIS A 395 5.67 -21.47 -15.65
CA HIS A 395 5.59 -20.94 -14.29
C HIS A 395 6.47 -21.75 -13.33
N ARG A 396 7.05 -21.08 -12.32
CA ARG A 396 7.86 -21.67 -11.23
C ARG A 396 7.11 -22.63 -10.29
N GLY A 397 5.88 -23.01 -10.63
CA GLY A 397 4.95 -23.67 -9.71
C GLY A 397 4.45 -22.74 -8.60
N ALA A 398 3.53 -23.23 -7.76
CA ALA A 398 2.80 -22.40 -6.81
C ALA A 398 3.40 -22.35 -5.40
N HIS A 399 4.53 -23.01 -5.13
CA HIS A 399 5.05 -23.16 -3.77
C HIS A 399 5.36 -21.82 -3.08
N TYR A 400 5.93 -20.85 -3.81
CA TYR A 400 6.23 -19.49 -3.32
C TYR A 400 5.26 -18.42 -3.84
N ALA A 401 4.20 -18.88 -4.52
CA ALA A 401 3.12 -18.10 -5.09
C ALA A 401 1.86 -18.98 -5.05
N ASN A 402 1.33 -19.24 -3.87
CA ASN A 402 0.17 -20.09 -3.61
C ASN A 402 -1.09 -19.47 -4.23
N PRO A 403 -2.02 -20.31 -4.74
CA PRO A 403 -3.30 -19.84 -5.25
C PRO A 403 -4.05 -18.98 -4.22
N ILE A 404 -4.97 -18.13 -4.68
CA ILE A 404 -5.81 -17.33 -3.79
C ILE A 404 -6.61 -18.28 -2.88
N PRO A 405 -6.52 -18.16 -1.56
CA PRO A 405 -7.10 -19.14 -0.66
C PRO A 405 -8.62 -19.08 -0.68
N ASP A 406 -9.26 -20.24 -0.48
CA ASP A 406 -10.73 -20.32 -0.44
C ASP A 406 -11.34 -19.54 0.74
N SER A 407 -10.55 -19.15 1.74
CA SER A 407 -10.97 -18.20 2.79
C SER A 407 -11.46 -16.88 2.21
N ALA A 408 -10.91 -16.43 1.08
CA ALA A 408 -11.34 -15.21 0.40
C ALA A 408 -12.82 -15.27 -0.04
N ARG A 409 -13.40 -16.46 -0.19
CA ARG A 409 -14.84 -16.63 -0.49
C ARG A 409 -15.75 -16.16 0.65
N ARG A 410 -15.25 -16.12 1.88
CA ARG A 410 -16.00 -15.66 3.07
C ARG A 410 -16.27 -14.15 3.06
N MET A 411 -15.70 -13.42 2.11
CA MET A 411 -16.05 -12.01 1.87
C MET A 411 -17.44 -11.82 1.26
N TYR A 412 -18.09 -12.90 0.81
CA TYR A 412 -19.44 -12.83 0.26
C TYR A 412 -20.49 -12.58 1.36
N GLY A 413 -21.35 -11.57 1.17
CA GLY A 413 -22.54 -11.36 2.00
C GLY A 413 -22.27 -10.98 3.46
N THR A 414 -21.04 -10.58 3.79
CA THR A 414 -20.60 -10.28 5.15
C THR A 414 -20.24 -8.80 5.31
N SER A 415 -20.61 -8.20 6.44
CA SER A 415 -20.20 -6.85 6.84
C SER A 415 -18.77 -6.89 7.40
N LEU A 416 -17.78 -7.11 6.53
CA LEU A 416 -16.38 -7.14 6.92
C LEU A 416 -15.78 -5.74 7.02
N THR A 417 -14.78 -5.60 7.88
CA THR A 417 -13.82 -4.49 7.80
C THR A 417 -12.78 -4.78 6.70
N ALA A 418 -12.09 -3.75 6.21
CA ALA A 418 -10.99 -3.98 5.25
C ALA A 418 -9.86 -4.82 5.84
N ASP A 419 -9.56 -4.70 7.14
CA ASP A 419 -8.58 -5.56 7.81
C ASP A 419 -8.98 -7.04 7.74
N GLN A 420 -10.25 -7.35 8.03
CA GLN A 420 -10.76 -8.72 7.90
C GLN A 420 -10.68 -9.22 6.46
N ALA A 421 -11.03 -8.40 5.48
CA ALA A 421 -10.92 -8.75 4.06
C ALA A 421 -9.45 -9.01 3.65
N ARG A 422 -8.52 -8.14 4.06
CA ARG A 422 -7.07 -8.32 3.82
C ARG A 422 -6.57 -9.65 4.40
N ARG A 423 -6.94 -9.99 5.64
CA ARG A 423 -6.57 -11.27 6.28
C ARG A 423 -7.14 -12.49 5.56
N LEU A 424 -8.35 -12.39 5.03
CA LEU A 424 -8.98 -13.48 4.27
C LEU A 424 -8.29 -13.73 2.92
N LEU A 425 -7.70 -12.72 2.26
CA LEU A 425 -6.89 -12.87 1.03
C LEU A 425 -5.63 -13.71 1.26
N VAL A 426 -5.10 -13.70 2.48
CA VAL A 426 -3.87 -14.40 2.84
C VAL A 426 -4.12 -15.62 3.74
N ASN A 427 -5.38 -15.99 3.98
CA ASN A 427 -5.79 -17.03 4.94
C ASN A 427 -5.13 -16.89 6.32
N HIS A 428 -4.97 -15.66 6.79
CA HIS A 428 -4.29 -15.39 8.05
C HIS A 428 -5.27 -15.53 9.24
N SER A 429 -5.16 -16.63 9.96
CA SER A 429 -5.91 -16.94 11.19
C SER A 429 -5.16 -16.59 12.49
N GLY A 430 -4.03 -15.88 12.39
CA GLY A 430 -3.18 -15.53 13.54
C GLY A 430 -2.19 -16.62 13.96
N ARG A 431 -2.16 -17.79 13.32
CA ARG A 431 -1.16 -18.85 13.56
C ARG A 431 -0.66 -19.48 12.25
N GLY A 432 0.62 -19.30 11.94
CA GLY A 432 1.34 -20.06 10.90
C GLY A 432 1.96 -19.24 9.76
N HIS A 433 3.07 -19.76 9.20
CA HIS A 433 3.87 -19.16 8.13
C HIS A 433 3.27 -19.30 6.71
N GLY A 434 2.23 -20.12 6.52
CA GLY A 434 1.63 -20.39 5.20
C GLY A 434 0.90 -19.19 4.56
N ALA A 435 0.60 -18.14 5.34
CA ALA A 435 -0.10 -16.95 4.86
C ALA A 435 0.75 -16.02 3.96
N ARG A 436 2.08 -16.20 3.96
CA ARG A 436 3.04 -15.25 3.33
C ARG A 436 3.26 -15.45 1.84
N TYR A 437 2.79 -16.55 1.26
CA TYR A 437 3.13 -16.90 -0.12
C TYR A 437 1.95 -16.83 -1.07
N THR A 438 0.83 -16.20 -0.70
CA THR A 438 -0.34 -16.14 -1.60
C THR A 438 -0.09 -15.25 -2.82
N ALA A 439 -0.73 -15.56 -3.94
CA ALA A 439 -0.57 -14.84 -5.21
C ALA A 439 -0.87 -13.34 -5.04
N PHE A 440 -1.87 -12.99 -4.23
CA PHE A 440 -2.15 -11.62 -3.78
C PHE A 440 -1.91 -11.54 -2.28
N ASN A 441 -0.76 -11.01 -1.90
CA ASN A 441 -0.30 -10.99 -0.53
C ASN A 441 -0.46 -9.61 0.12
N THR A 442 -1.05 -9.59 1.31
CA THR A 442 -1.26 -8.40 2.15
C THR A 442 -0.52 -8.50 3.48
N MET A 443 0.29 -9.56 3.71
CA MET A 443 1.01 -9.77 4.96
C MET A 443 2.00 -8.64 5.25
N GLY A 444 2.60 -8.02 4.24
CA GLY A 444 3.44 -6.83 4.41
C GLY A 444 2.71 -5.67 5.08
N TYR A 445 1.41 -5.49 4.79
CA TYR A 445 0.57 -4.53 5.49
C TYR A 445 0.20 -5.00 6.90
N ILE A 446 -0.27 -6.25 7.04
CA ILE A 446 -0.74 -6.80 8.32
C ILE A 446 0.37 -6.84 9.38
N GLU A 447 1.59 -7.23 9.00
CA GLU A 447 2.71 -7.36 9.93
C GLU A 447 3.53 -6.08 10.10
N ARG A 448 3.68 -5.28 9.03
CA ARG A 448 4.65 -4.16 8.98
C ARG A 448 4.04 -2.83 8.57
N GLY A 449 2.74 -2.77 8.29
CA GLY A 449 2.05 -1.55 7.86
C GLY A 449 2.55 -1.01 6.50
N ILE A 450 3.07 -1.89 5.62
CA ILE A 450 3.46 -1.52 4.25
C ILE A 450 2.19 -1.48 3.38
N PRO A 451 1.75 -0.30 2.89
CA PRO A 451 0.43 -0.12 2.27
C PRO A 451 0.44 -0.53 0.79
N THR A 452 0.84 -1.76 0.52
CA THR A 452 0.87 -2.33 -0.83
C THR A 452 0.20 -3.69 -0.88
N VAL A 453 -0.40 -4.02 -2.01
CA VAL A 453 -0.67 -5.41 -2.37
C VAL A 453 0.56 -5.94 -3.10
N GLU A 454 1.12 -7.05 -2.62
CA GLU A 454 2.21 -7.76 -3.28
C GLU A 454 1.64 -8.86 -4.17
N PHE A 455 1.94 -8.81 -5.46
CA PHE A 455 1.58 -9.80 -6.46
C PHE A 455 2.75 -10.75 -6.67
N ARG A 456 2.59 -12.01 -6.24
CA ARG A 456 3.66 -13.03 -6.23
C ARG A 456 3.62 -14.00 -7.40
N TYR A 457 2.53 -13.99 -8.16
CA TYR A 457 2.33 -14.87 -9.32
C TYR A 457 3.28 -14.59 -10.49
N PRO A 458 3.88 -13.41 -10.69
CA PRO A 458 4.86 -13.27 -11.75
C PRO A 458 6.14 -14.06 -11.46
N ASN A 459 6.68 -14.69 -12.51
CA ASN A 459 8.06 -15.12 -12.55
C ASN A 459 8.97 -13.90 -12.55
N SER A 460 10.24 -14.11 -12.22
CA SER A 460 11.23 -13.08 -12.54
C SER A 460 11.33 -12.93 -14.05
N SER A 461 11.70 -11.73 -14.51
CA SER A 461 12.04 -11.45 -15.90
C SER A 461 13.19 -10.46 -15.92
N LEU A 462 14.15 -10.68 -16.82
CA LEU A 462 15.16 -9.67 -17.16
C LEU A 462 14.82 -8.94 -18.46
N ASP A 463 13.66 -9.22 -19.07
CA ASP A 463 13.08 -8.36 -20.11
C ASP A 463 12.30 -7.22 -19.44
N PRO A 464 12.73 -5.95 -19.60
CA PRO A 464 12.04 -4.78 -19.06
C PRO A 464 10.59 -4.68 -19.52
N ARG A 465 10.26 -5.14 -20.73
CA ARG A 465 8.89 -5.11 -21.28
C ARG A 465 7.95 -6.00 -20.50
N SER A 466 8.39 -7.22 -20.17
CA SER A 466 7.64 -8.12 -19.28
C SER A 466 7.43 -7.51 -17.90
N LEU A 467 8.48 -6.92 -17.30
CA LEU A 467 8.37 -6.28 -15.98
C LEU A 467 7.35 -5.13 -16.01
N GLN A 468 7.42 -4.26 -17.02
CA GLN A 468 6.48 -3.14 -17.21
C GLN A 468 5.06 -3.62 -17.46
N ALA A 469 4.86 -4.65 -18.28
CA ALA A 469 3.55 -5.24 -18.53
C ALA A 469 2.93 -5.82 -17.25
N GLN A 470 3.73 -6.50 -16.40
CA GLN A 470 3.24 -7.01 -15.11
C GLN A 470 2.83 -5.86 -14.17
N VAL A 471 3.59 -4.77 -14.12
CA VAL A 471 3.21 -3.57 -13.34
C VAL A 471 1.91 -2.96 -13.88
N CYS A 472 1.79 -2.80 -15.20
CA CYS A 472 0.59 -2.27 -15.85
C CYS A 472 -0.65 -3.09 -15.49
N VAL A 473 -0.57 -4.42 -15.66
CA VAL A 473 -1.69 -5.33 -15.38
C VAL A 473 -2.04 -5.31 -13.89
N THR A 474 -1.06 -5.46 -12.99
CA THR A 474 -1.32 -5.49 -11.54
C THR A 474 -1.88 -4.16 -11.02
N ASN A 475 -1.40 -3.01 -11.53
CA ASN A 475 -1.98 -1.71 -11.24
C ASN A 475 -3.45 -1.63 -11.68
N ALA A 476 -3.77 -2.16 -12.86
CA ALA A 476 -5.13 -2.22 -13.35
C ALA A 476 -6.02 -3.12 -12.48
N LEU A 477 -5.52 -4.25 -11.95
CA LEU A 477 -6.29 -5.10 -11.01
C LEU A 477 -6.72 -4.31 -9.77
N VAL A 478 -5.80 -3.54 -9.19
CA VAL A 478 -6.05 -2.71 -8.00
C VAL A 478 -7.07 -1.62 -8.30
N HIS A 479 -6.89 -0.88 -9.39
CA HIS A 479 -7.78 0.22 -9.75
C HIS A 479 -9.16 -0.25 -10.21
N GLN A 480 -9.25 -1.31 -11.00
CA GLN A 480 -10.54 -1.90 -11.41
C GLN A 480 -11.30 -2.43 -10.19
N SER A 481 -10.60 -3.03 -9.23
CA SER A 481 -11.17 -3.42 -7.94
C SER A 481 -11.66 -2.23 -7.10
N ALA A 482 -11.17 -1.02 -7.37
CA ALA A 482 -11.67 0.20 -6.74
C ALA A 482 -12.92 0.74 -7.46
N ILE A 483 -12.95 0.73 -8.80
CA ILE A 483 -14.00 1.42 -9.59
C ILE A 483 -15.16 0.55 -10.07
N LEU A 484 -14.97 -0.74 -10.34
CA LEU A 484 -16.02 -1.62 -10.91
C LEU A 484 -17.22 -1.79 -9.96
N ARG A 485 -18.39 -1.30 -10.37
CA ARG A 485 -19.63 -1.50 -9.61
C ARG A 485 -20.43 -2.61 -10.24
N GLN A 486 -21.10 -3.44 -9.45
CA GLN A 486 -21.94 -4.53 -9.96
C GLN A 486 -23.03 -4.06 -10.95
N ALA A 487 -23.48 -2.81 -10.83
CA ALA A 487 -24.44 -2.19 -11.73
C ALA A 487 -23.87 -1.77 -13.11
N THR A 488 -22.56 -1.89 -13.33
CA THR A 488 -21.92 -1.61 -14.62
C THR A 488 -21.77 -2.91 -15.42
N ASP A 489 -21.75 -2.82 -16.75
CA ASP A 489 -21.59 -4.00 -17.63
C ASP A 489 -20.30 -4.77 -17.33
N GLN A 490 -19.19 -4.05 -17.07
CA GLN A 490 -17.93 -4.69 -16.67
C GLN A 490 -18.05 -5.36 -15.30
N GLY A 491 -18.78 -4.76 -14.37
CA GLY A 491 -19.02 -5.33 -13.04
C GLY A 491 -19.81 -6.64 -13.06
N GLN A 492 -20.59 -6.90 -14.12
CA GLN A 492 -21.27 -8.19 -14.34
C GLN A 492 -20.29 -9.30 -14.72
N LEU A 493 -19.13 -8.95 -15.29
CA LEU A 493 -18.10 -9.93 -15.64
C LEU A 493 -17.28 -10.39 -14.43
N LEU A 494 -17.32 -9.64 -13.31
CA LEU A 494 -16.64 -10.06 -12.09
C LEU A 494 -17.18 -11.41 -11.62
N PRO A 495 -16.36 -12.47 -11.54
CA PRO A 495 -16.84 -13.78 -11.14
C PRO A 495 -17.39 -13.74 -9.71
N GLY A 496 -18.52 -14.39 -9.47
CA GLY A 496 -19.10 -14.50 -8.14
C GLY A 496 -18.22 -15.37 -7.24
N LEU A 497 -18.12 -15.01 -5.95
CA LEU A 497 -17.35 -15.79 -4.99
C LEU A 497 -17.90 -17.22 -4.78
N SER A 498 -19.20 -17.41 -5.00
CA SER A 498 -19.89 -18.70 -4.95
C SER A 498 -19.94 -19.44 -6.29
N GLN A 499 -19.61 -18.78 -7.42
CA GLN A 499 -19.68 -19.35 -8.77
C GLN A 499 -18.42 -20.17 -9.10
N THR A 500 -18.09 -21.16 -8.26
CA THR A 500 -16.86 -21.98 -8.36
C THR A 500 -16.64 -22.63 -9.73
N ARG A 501 -17.72 -22.97 -10.45
CA ARG A 501 -17.68 -23.61 -11.78
C ARG A 501 -17.33 -22.66 -12.91
N GLU A 502 -17.53 -21.36 -12.72
CA GLU A 502 -17.23 -20.33 -13.73
C GLU A 502 -15.79 -19.79 -13.58
N GLN A 503 -15.14 -20.11 -12.46
CA GLN A 503 -13.77 -19.71 -12.14
C GLN A 503 -12.78 -20.67 -12.80
N CYS A 504 -11.71 -20.13 -13.40
CA CYS A 504 -10.59 -20.93 -13.91
C CYS A 504 -9.42 -20.83 -12.94
N ARG A 505 -9.30 -21.82 -12.06
CA ARG A 505 -8.24 -21.92 -11.04
C ARG A 505 -6.99 -22.56 -11.63
N VAL A 506 -5.81 -22.23 -11.11
CA VAL A 506 -4.54 -22.80 -11.61
C VAL A 506 -4.46 -24.32 -11.42
N SER A 507 -5.14 -24.86 -10.39
CA SER A 507 -5.21 -26.30 -10.12
C SER A 507 -6.17 -27.07 -11.04
N GLN A 508 -6.99 -26.39 -11.84
CA GLN A 508 -7.99 -27.01 -12.68
C GLN A 508 -7.45 -27.33 -14.07
N ARG A 509 -7.80 -28.52 -14.56
CA ARG A 509 -7.66 -28.86 -15.99
C ARG A 509 -8.87 -28.28 -16.74
N VAL A 510 -8.61 -27.36 -17.65
CA VAL A 510 -9.59 -26.72 -18.53
C VAL A 510 -9.10 -26.84 -19.98
N SER A 511 -10.01 -26.86 -20.95
CA SER A 511 -9.63 -26.85 -22.36
C SER A 511 -9.02 -25.50 -22.74
N GLU A 512 -8.23 -25.47 -23.82
CA GLU A 512 -7.65 -24.23 -24.34
C GLU A 512 -8.73 -23.22 -24.74
N GLU A 513 -9.83 -23.69 -25.31
CA GLU A 513 -11.00 -22.86 -25.64
C GLU A 513 -11.61 -22.22 -24.39
N GLN A 514 -11.81 -23.01 -23.32
CA GLN A 514 -12.36 -22.50 -22.06
C GLN A 514 -11.42 -21.49 -21.39
N GLU A 515 -10.11 -21.76 -21.39
CA GLU A 515 -9.11 -20.84 -20.86
C GLU A 515 -9.05 -19.54 -21.67
N THR A 516 -9.09 -19.64 -23.00
CA THR A 516 -9.13 -18.48 -23.90
C THR A 516 -10.37 -17.65 -23.66
N GLN A 517 -11.55 -18.27 -23.53
CA GLN A 517 -12.78 -17.54 -23.24
C GLN A 517 -12.78 -16.90 -21.85
N ASN A 518 -12.20 -17.57 -20.84
CA ASN A 518 -12.02 -16.98 -19.52
C ASN A 518 -11.05 -15.78 -19.56
N PHE A 519 -9.97 -15.89 -20.33
CA PHE A 519 -9.02 -14.79 -20.54
C PHE A 519 -9.65 -13.60 -21.28
N ARG A 520 -10.47 -13.83 -22.31
CA ARG A 520 -11.20 -12.76 -22.99
C ARG A 520 -12.13 -11.99 -22.03
N LYS A 521 -12.81 -12.69 -21.10
CA LYS A 521 -13.59 -12.04 -20.03
C LYS A 521 -12.71 -11.24 -19.06
N PHE A 522 -11.51 -11.73 -18.77
CA PHE A 522 -10.55 -11.01 -17.94
C PHE A 522 -10.10 -9.69 -18.60
N LEU A 523 -9.83 -9.69 -19.90
CA LEU A 523 -9.48 -8.49 -20.66
C LEU A 523 -10.58 -7.41 -20.59
N ASP A 524 -11.84 -7.83 -20.62
CA ASP A 524 -12.98 -6.92 -20.49
C ASP A 524 -13.09 -6.29 -19.09
N VAL A 525 -12.65 -7.01 -18.05
CA VAL A 525 -12.52 -6.48 -16.68
C VAL A 525 -11.41 -5.43 -16.58
N LEU A 526 -10.31 -5.60 -17.33
CA LEU A 526 -9.20 -4.64 -17.36
C LEU A 526 -9.59 -3.32 -18.08
N GLY A 527 -10.46 -3.41 -19.09
CA GLY A 527 -11.14 -2.28 -19.73
C GLY A 527 -10.34 -1.54 -20.82
N ASN A 528 -9.16 -1.01 -20.48
CA ASN A 528 -8.36 -0.20 -21.40
C ASN A 528 -7.53 -1.06 -22.37
N ARG A 529 -7.42 -0.63 -23.63
CA ARG A 529 -6.72 -1.42 -24.66
C ARG A 529 -5.22 -1.58 -24.42
N GLU A 530 -4.51 -0.57 -23.92
CA GLU A 530 -3.08 -0.69 -23.61
C GLU A 530 -2.84 -1.76 -22.54
N VAL A 531 -3.71 -1.80 -21.52
CA VAL A 531 -3.69 -2.85 -20.48
C VAL A 531 -4.06 -4.21 -21.06
N GLN A 532 -5.05 -4.27 -21.95
CA GLN A 532 -5.43 -5.51 -22.64
C GLN A 532 -4.31 -6.04 -23.54
N LEU A 533 -3.58 -5.15 -24.22
CA LEU A 533 -2.42 -5.51 -25.04
C LEU A 533 -1.30 -6.06 -24.16
N ALA A 534 -0.95 -5.39 -23.07
CA ALA A 534 0.05 -5.86 -22.12
C ALA A 534 -0.31 -7.24 -21.54
N ALA A 535 -1.58 -7.43 -21.13
CA ALA A 535 -2.07 -8.71 -20.63
C ALA A 535 -1.99 -9.82 -21.69
N THR A 536 -2.46 -9.56 -22.92
CA THR A 536 -2.42 -10.54 -24.02
C THR A 536 -0.99 -10.88 -24.40
N TRP A 537 -0.10 -9.88 -24.43
CA TRP A 537 1.32 -10.06 -24.73
C TRP A 537 1.99 -11.01 -23.72
N LEU A 538 1.72 -10.83 -22.43
CA LEU A 538 2.17 -11.74 -21.36
C LEU A 538 1.55 -13.13 -21.49
N TRP A 539 0.25 -13.22 -21.76
CA TRP A 539 -0.50 -14.48 -21.83
C TRP A 539 -0.05 -15.38 -22.99
N LEU A 540 0.28 -14.79 -24.14
CA LEU A 540 0.84 -15.52 -25.29
C LEU A 540 2.22 -16.11 -24.99
N ARG A 541 3.01 -15.45 -24.14
CA ARG A 541 4.40 -15.80 -23.83
C ARG A 541 4.56 -16.78 -22.68
N GLY A 542 3.48 -17.13 -22.00
CA GLY A 542 3.51 -18.03 -20.85
C GLY A 542 2.56 -19.21 -20.97
N ARG A 543 2.78 -20.20 -20.10
CA ARG A 543 1.90 -21.35 -19.85
C ARG A 543 1.73 -21.52 -18.34
N ALA A 544 0.48 -21.68 -17.90
CA ALA A 544 0.12 -21.94 -16.51
C ALA A 544 0.17 -23.44 -16.16
#